data_AF-R6CS33-F1
#
_entry.id   AF-R6CS33-F1
#
_cell.length_a   1.000
_cell.length_b   1.000
_cell.length_c   1.000
_cell.angle_alpha   90.00
_cell.angle_beta   90.00
_cell.angle_gamma   90.00
#
_symmetry.space_group_name_H-M   'P 1'
#
loop_
_entity.id
_entity.type
_entity.pdbx_description
1 polymer ?
#
loop_
_entity_poly.entity_id
_entity_poly.type
_entity_poly.pdbx_seq_one_letter_code
_entity_poly.pdbx_strand_id
1 'polypeptide(L)'
;MDKKHMTEKKGYSPAENLDDGWDDLEIEDLEIEDLDGDSDGNEVDVEEAGMDTEETGDDYVEYDDEDEENEDEEENDSDAEDALGRKEKRLRVSIHLVLGILILGILGLCFYKYKTFGNRITQEDIDAIPTPENPEIETYDYFTANPMQDDGTFPEDDGVTTVVCFGNAPFADDKDSDSSVCSLFAKDSRAVVYNYAIADSLLAAHENPFTTDYPMDAFSFSYLISSLVSGDKTRLEEAYASMENVPTGLQSSMDELFSLDFRTVDMVYIMYDGSDYLENSMIYHDQIPDEPRYIAGSLTAGITALRNAYPWVDIVVMSPTFAYAVDENGKYVSSDMQKNEWDVGLSLYFMKEYETAFDNRVSFVDNFYGAIHEDIASDYLTDNLHLNEEGRKLIAKRMYDSLTAVQNLQKQ
;
A
#
# COMPACT_ATOMS: atom_id res chain seq x y z
N MET A 1 37.83 21.64 -34.67
CA MET A 1 37.88 23.06 -35.08
C MET A 1 36.73 23.21 -36.07
N ASP A 2 35.64 23.91 -35.76
CA ASP A 2 35.48 24.93 -34.71
C ASP A 2 34.23 24.76 -33.81
N LYS A 3 34.24 25.52 -32.70
CA LYS A 3 33.20 25.58 -31.67
C LYS A 3 32.25 26.77 -31.89
N LYS A 4 31.12 26.75 -31.15
CA LYS A 4 30.10 27.81 -30.93
C LYS A 4 29.04 27.89 -32.05
N HIS A 5 27.75 27.92 -31.74
CA HIS A 5 27.11 28.53 -30.57
C HIS A 5 26.17 27.59 -29.80
N MET A 6 26.37 27.51 -28.48
CA MET A 6 25.28 27.23 -27.53
C MET A 6 24.80 28.58 -26.99
N THR A 7 23.49 28.77 -26.91
CA THR A 7 22.85 29.92 -26.27
C THR A 7 22.72 29.67 -24.77
N GLU A 8 23.17 30.63 -23.97
CA GLU A 8 23.08 30.58 -22.51
C GLU A 8 21.61 30.68 -22.07
N LYS A 9 21.01 29.57 -21.58
CA LYS A 9 19.88 29.66 -20.65
C LYS A 9 20.41 30.30 -19.36
N LYS A 10 19.73 31.32 -18.83
CA LYS A 10 20.06 31.87 -17.51
C LYS A 10 19.67 30.86 -16.44
N GLY A 11 20.65 30.28 -15.76
CA GLY A 11 20.39 29.43 -14.59
C GLY A 11 19.73 30.23 -13.47
N TYR A 12 18.73 29.61 -12.83
CA TYR A 12 18.25 29.98 -11.52
C TYR A 12 19.34 29.67 -10.48
N SER A 13 19.44 30.47 -9.41
CA SER A 13 20.47 30.32 -8.38
C SER A 13 19.84 29.69 -7.13
N PRO A 14 20.10 28.41 -6.79
CA PRO A 14 19.26 27.67 -5.82
C PRO A 14 19.45 28.00 -4.32
N ALA A 15 20.26 29.00 -3.96
CA ALA A 15 20.92 29.04 -2.64
C ALA A 15 20.44 30.11 -1.64
N GLU A 16 19.23 30.68 -1.79
CA GLU A 16 18.75 31.78 -0.92
C GLU A 16 17.38 31.58 -0.22
N ASN A 17 16.74 30.39 -0.31
CA ASN A 17 15.48 30.08 0.42
C ASN A 17 15.43 28.63 0.95
N LEU A 18 16.53 28.13 1.54
CA LEU A 18 16.61 26.79 2.16
C LEU A 18 17.30 26.84 3.55
N ASP A 19 17.34 28.00 4.20
CA ASP A 19 18.20 28.29 5.38
C ASP A 19 17.40 28.55 6.68
N ASP A 20 16.14 28.11 6.73
CA ASP A 20 15.25 28.29 7.87
C ASP A 20 14.42 27.03 8.18
N GLY A 21 15.10 25.97 8.67
CA GLY A 21 14.41 24.78 9.19
C GLY A 21 15.21 23.63 9.82
N TRP A 22 16.55 23.57 9.70
CA TRP A 22 17.30 22.33 10.01
C TRP A 22 18.35 22.37 11.14
N ASP A 23 18.67 23.54 11.70
CA ASP A 23 19.59 23.69 12.83
C ASP A 23 18.83 23.92 14.16
N ASP A 24 18.37 22.85 14.82
CA ASP A 24 18.13 22.78 16.29
C ASP A 24 17.64 21.40 16.78
N LEU A 25 18.32 20.30 16.37
CA LEU A 25 18.15 18.97 16.97
C LEU A 25 19.50 18.34 17.31
N GLU A 26 20.11 18.80 18.40
CA GLU A 26 21.17 18.04 19.06
C GLU A 26 20.59 16.73 19.63
N ILE A 27 21.16 15.60 19.22
CA ILE A 27 20.85 14.28 19.79
C ILE A 27 21.56 14.19 21.14
N GLU A 28 20.84 14.36 22.25
CA GLU A 28 21.36 14.04 23.58
C GLU A 28 21.38 12.52 23.79
N ASP A 29 22.58 11.98 24.06
CA ASP A 29 22.79 10.59 24.44
C ASP A 29 22.11 10.27 25.79
N LEU A 30 21.05 9.45 25.77
CA LEU A 30 20.47 8.90 26.99
C LEU A 30 21.29 7.72 27.51
N GLU A 31 22.30 8.01 28.34
CA GLU A 31 22.93 7.02 29.21
C GLU A 31 21.92 6.45 30.22
N ILE A 32 22.00 5.13 30.44
CA ILE A 32 21.20 4.41 31.44
C ILE A 32 21.99 4.42 32.76
N GLU A 33 21.46 5.05 33.81
CA GLU A 33 21.94 4.91 35.19
C GLU A 33 20.90 4.25 36.10
N ASP A 34 21.33 3.17 36.76
CA ASP A 34 20.60 2.50 37.84
C ASP A 34 20.63 3.38 39.12
N LEU A 35 19.50 3.52 39.81
CA LEU A 35 19.45 4.16 41.14
C LEU A 35 18.60 3.38 42.15
N ASP A 36 19.28 2.56 42.94
CA ASP A 36 18.85 2.12 44.27
C ASP A 36 19.00 3.27 45.30
N GLY A 37 18.15 3.32 46.34
CA GLY A 37 18.53 3.93 47.63
C GLY A 37 17.54 4.89 48.30
N ASP A 38 16.66 4.32 49.13
CA ASP A 38 16.02 4.83 50.36
C ASP A 38 16.27 6.27 50.85
N SER A 39 15.21 6.95 51.33
CA SER A 39 14.97 7.14 52.80
C SER A 39 13.92 8.23 53.16
N ASP A 40 12.94 7.84 54.00
CA ASP A 40 12.17 8.60 55.02
C ASP A 40 11.48 9.95 54.73
N GLY A 41 10.26 10.18 55.30
CA GLY A 41 9.72 11.55 55.32
C GLY A 41 8.47 11.96 56.14
N ASN A 42 7.38 11.17 56.16
CA ASN A 42 6.20 11.29 57.07
C ASN A 42 5.37 12.63 57.18
N GLU A 43 4.06 12.58 56.83
CA GLU A 43 2.85 13.01 57.58
C GLU A 43 1.62 13.08 56.61
N VAL A 44 0.57 12.23 56.74
CA VAL A 44 -0.66 12.37 57.59
C VAL A 44 -1.59 13.50 57.06
N ASP A 45 -2.89 13.36 56.73
CA ASP A 45 -4.04 12.51 57.15
C ASP A 45 -5.00 12.19 55.98
N VAL A 46 -5.73 11.05 56.00
CA VAL A 46 -7.20 10.94 55.76
C VAL A 46 -7.74 9.66 56.46
N GLU A 47 -8.79 9.80 57.27
CA GLU A 47 -9.48 8.72 57.99
C GLU A 47 -10.43 7.86 57.12
N GLU A 48 -10.49 6.55 57.45
CA GLU A 48 -11.67 5.65 57.63
C GLU A 48 -12.91 5.71 56.67
N ALA A 49 -13.61 4.61 56.37
CA ALA A 49 -13.61 3.23 56.88
C ALA A 49 -14.16 2.26 55.80
N GLY A 50 -13.92 0.94 55.86
CA GLY A 50 -13.09 0.18 56.79
C GLY A 50 -13.41 -1.32 56.81
N MET A 51 -12.71 -2.05 57.69
CA MET A 51 -12.96 -3.43 58.16
C MET A 51 -12.76 -4.53 57.08
N ASP A 52 -11.67 -5.31 57.07
CA ASP A 52 -11.27 -6.36 58.04
C ASP A 52 -12.36 -7.44 58.20
N THR A 53 -12.07 -8.75 58.24
CA THR A 53 -11.00 -9.39 59.02
C THR A 53 -10.45 -10.71 58.44
N GLU A 54 -9.16 -10.92 58.74
CA GLU A 54 -8.50 -12.18 59.15
C GLU A 54 -8.03 -13.25 58.14
N GLU A 55 -6.74 -13.59 58.31
CA GLU A 55 -6.08 -14.81 57.87
C GLU A 55 -6.68 -16.07 58.53
N THR A 56 -6.80 -17.14 57.76
CA THR A 56 -6.34 -18.53 58.00
C THR A 56 -7.01 -19.38 56.90
N GLY A 57 -6.40 -20.36 56.27
CA GLY A 57 -5.43 -21.33 56.77
C GLY A 57 -6.04 -22.71 56.55
N ASP A 58 -5.54 -23.39 55.52
CA ASP A 58 -5.63 -24.84 55.26
C ASP A 58 -6.92 -25.46 54.65
N ASP A 59 -6.67 -26.18 53.53
CA ASP A 59 -7.21 -27.46 53.06
C ASP A 59 -8.72 -27.76 52.85
N TYR A 60 -9.05 -27.96 51.57
CA TYR A 60 -9.74 -29.13 50.98
C TYR A 60 -10.70 -29.99 51.83
N VAL A 61 -12.01 -29.78 51.65
CA VAL A 61 -13.12 -30.78 51.63
C VAL A 61 -14.35 -30.07 51.06
N GLU A 62 -15.26 -30.63 50.26
CA GLU A 62 -15.31 -31.88 49.45
C GLU A 62 -16.32 -31.60 48.30
N TYR A 63 -16.90 -32.62 47.63
CA TYR A 63 -18.16 -32.48 46.87
C TYR A 63 -19.16 -33.53 47.39
N ASP A 64 -20.32 -33.10 47.87
CA ASP A 64 -21.49 -33.96 48.09
C ASP A 64 -22.58 -33.58 47.09
N ASP A 65 -22.97 -34.53 46.24
CA ASP A 65 -24.17 -34.43 45.41
C ASP A 65 -25.38 -34.82 46.26
N GLU A 66 -26.40 -33.96 46.32
CA GLU A 66 -27.74 -34.35 46.76
C GLU A 66 -28.41 -35.15 45.63
N ASP A 67 -28.91 -36.35 45.92
CA ASP A 67 -29.93 -36.99 45.11
C ASP A 67 -30.93 -37.73 46.02
N GLU A 68 -32.20 -37.45 45.76
CA GLU A 68 -33.34 -37.59 46.65
C GLU A 68 -33.77 -39.04 46.98
N GLU A 69 -34.52 -39.12 48.08
CA GLU A 69 -35.90 -39.66 48.11
C GLU A 69 -36.21 -40.98 48.86
N ASN A 70 -37.41 -40.94 49.44
CA ASN A 70 -38.27 -42.00 49.99
C ASN A 70 -38.03 -42.50 51.42
N GLU A 71 -38.86 -41.92 52.30
CA GLU A 71 -39.44 -42.51 53.50
C GLU A 71 -39.99 -43.92 53.24
N ASP A 72 -39.81 -44.84 54.17
CA ASP A 72 -40.88 -45.70 54.69
C ASP A 72 -40.39 -46.44 55.95
N GLU A 73 -41.20 -46.38 57.01
CA GLU A 73 -40.95 -47.07 58.28
C GLU A 73 -41.45 -48.53 58.21
N GLU A 74 -40.69 -49.49 58.76
CA GLU A 74 -41.16 -50.38 59.86
C GLU A 74 -40.30 -51.67 60.05
N GLU A 75 -40.02 -51.93 61.32
CA GLU A 75 -39.93 -53.22 62.04
C GLU A 75 -39.06 -54.44 61.62
N ASN A 76 -38.22 -54.82 62.61
CA ASN A 76 -37.97 -56.16 63.16
C ASN A 76 -37.19 -57.27 62.41
N ASP A 77 -36.06 -57.64 63.05
CA ASP A 77 -35.54 -58.99 63.30
C ASP A 77 -36.10 -60.19 62.49
N SER A 78 -35.24 -60.88 61.74
CA SER A 78 -34.52 -62.07 62.25
C SER A 78 -33.75 -62.86 61.17
N ASP A 79 -32.62 -63.44 61.59
CA ASP A 79 -31.95 -64.67 61.12
C ASP A 79 -32.17 -65.22 59.69
N ALA A 80 -31.06 -65.38 58.94
CA ALA A 80 -30.52 -66.70 58.49
C ALA A 80 -29.70 -66.66 57.18
N GLU A 81 -28.45 -67.14 57.29
CA GLU A 81 -27.60 -67.92 56.36
C GLU A 81 -27.52 -67.69 54.82
N ASP A 82 -26.27 -67.80 54.31
CA ASP A 82 -25.83 -68.26 52.97
C ASP A 82 -26.39 -67.57 51.69
N ALA A 83 -25.58 -67.03 50.77
CA ALA A 83 -24.40 -67.66 50.17
C ALA A 83 -23.56 -66.73 49.24
N LEU A 84 -22.24 -66.96 49.20
CA LEU A 84 -21.32 -66.87 48.03
C LEU A 84 -21.31 -65.60 47.14
N GLY A 85 -20.32 -64.71 47.36
CA GLY A 85 -19.92 -63.62 46.45
C GLY A 85 -18.41 -63.60 46.13
N ARG A 86 -18.03 -63.21 44.89
CA ARG A 86 -16.65 -63.25 44.37
C ARG A 86 -15.70 -62.24 45.03
N LYS A 87 -14.42 -62.62 45.20
CA LYS A 87 -13.30 -61.68 45.43
C LYS A 87 -12.76 -61.13 44.11
N GLU A 88 -12.93 -59.83 43.87
CA GLU A 88 -12.17 -59.11 42.84
C GLU A 88 -10.85 -58.56 43.40
N LYS A 89 -9.78 -58.63 42.59
CA LYS A 89 -8.46 -58.09 42.94
C LYS A 89 -8.25 -56.74 42.25
N ARG A 90 -8.44 -55.63 42.96
CA ARG A 90 -8.05 -54.30 42.48
C ARG A 90 -6.52 -54.16 42.44
N LEU A 91 -5.96 -54.01 41.24
CA LEU A 91 -4.57 -53.64 41.02
C LEU A 91 -4.39 -52.14 41.32
N ARG A 92 -3.50 -51.78 42.26
CA ARG A 92 -3.14 -50.38 42.53
C ARG A 92 -2.05 -49.95 41.56
N VAL A 93 -2.42 -49.23 40.49
CA VAL A 93 -1.46 -48.55 39.62
C VAL A 93 -1.02 -47.25 40.31
N SER A 94 0.29 -47.00 40.38
CA SER A 94 0.83 -45.78 41.00
C SER A 94 0.54 -44.56 40.10
N ILE A 95 -0.07 -43.52 40.68
CA ILE A 95 -0.44 -42.30 39.94
C ILE A 95 0.79 -41.59 39.33
N HIS A 96 1.94 -41.66 40.00
CA HIS A 96 3.22 -41.15 39.46
C HIS A 96 3.68 -41.88 38.19
N LEU A 97 3.33 -43.17 38.02
CA LEU A 97 3.65 -43.93 36.82
C LEU A 97 2.75 -43.50 35.65
N VAL A 98 1.48 -43.18 35.92
CA VAL A 98 0.55 -42.61 34.92
C VAL A 98 1.03 -41.21 34.50
N LEU A 99 1.37 -40.35 35.45
CA LEU A 99 1.91 -39.01 35.20
C LEU A 99 3.23 -39.05 34.43
N GLY A 100 4.14 -39.98 34.78
CA GLY A 100 5.40 -40.16 34.05
C GLY A 100 5.20 -40.56 32.58
N ILE A 101 4.23 -41.45 32.31
CA ILE A 101 3.86 -41.82 30.92
C ILE A 101 3.23 -40.62 30.19
N LEU A 102 2.36 -39.85 30.86
CA LEU A 102 1.75 -38.64 30.29
C LEU A 102 2.81 -37.61 29.88
N ILE A 103 3.76 -37.32 30.77
CA ILE A 103 4.87 -36.38 30.51
C ILE A 103 5.73 -36.86 29.33
N LEU A 104 6.06 -38.15 29.26
CA LEU A 104 6.77 -38.72 28.11
C LEU A 104 5.95 -38.64 26.81
N GLY A 105 4.63 -38.78 26.88
CA GLY A 105 3.73 -38.57 25.75
C GLY A 105 3.72 -37.11 25.26
N ILE A 106 3.66 -36.15 26.18
CA ILE A 106 3.74 -34.71 25.87
C ILE A 106 5.11 -34.37 25.27
N LEU A 107 6.22 -34.81 25.88
CA LEU A 107 7.57 -34.61 25.33
C LEU A 107 7.74 -35.25 23.95
N GLY A 108 7.15 -36.43 23.73
CA GLY A 108 7.10 -37.10 22.42
C GLY A 108 6.32 -36.29 21.39
N LEU A 109 5.16 -35.73 21.76
CA LEU A 109 4.37 -34.84 20.91
C LEU A 109 5.09 -33.52 20.61
N CYS A 110 5.78 -32.92 21.59
CA CYS A 110 6.60 -31.73 21.40
C CYS A 110 7.77 -32.00 20.45
N PHE A 111 8.46 -33.14 20.60
CA PHE A 111 9.55 -33.54 19.70
C PHE A 111 9.06 -33.87 18.29
N TYR A 112 7.90 -34.53 18.17
CA TYR A 112 7.24 -34.78 16.89
C TYR A 112 6.85 -33.47 16.22
N LYS A 113 6.14 -32.57 16.93
CA LYS A 113 5.84 -31.20 16.47
C LYS A 113 7.10 -30.50 16.00
N TYR A 114 8.14 -30.42 16.83
CA TYR A 114 9.42 -29.77 16.49
C TYR A 114 10.08 -30.34 15.23
N LYS A 115 10.06 -31.67 15.05
CA LYS A 115 10.60 -32.32 13.84
C LYS A 115 9.73 -32.17 12.59
N THR A 116 8.45 -31.90 12.75
CA THR A 116 7.48 -31.69 11.67
C THR A 116 7.05 -30.22 11.58
N PHE A 117 7.79 -29.30 12.22
CA PHE A 117 7.47 -27.88 12.24
C PHE A 117 8.13 -27.20 11.04
N GLY A 118 7.27 -26.71 10.13
CA GLY A 118 7.68 -26.02 8.91
C GLY A 118 8.09 -26.96 7.78
N ASN A 119 7.64 -26.65 6.57
CA ASN A 119 8.35 -27.07 5.37
C ASN A 119 9.61 -26.20 5.28
N ARG A 120 10.79 -26.82 5.13
CA ARG A 120 12.03 -26.07 4.89
C ARG A 120 12.10 -25.77 3.40
N ILE A 121 11.56 -24.61 3.03
CA ILE A 121 11.72 -24.00 1.71
C ILE A 121 13.15 -23.44 1.66
N THR A 122 13.86 -23.57 0.52
CA THR A 122 15.19 -22.96 0.36
C THR A 122 15.08 -21.52 -0.13
N GLN A 123 16.16 -20.73 -0.03
CA GLN A 123 16.17 -19.38 -0.62
C GLN A 123 15.90 -19.45 -2.13
N GLU A 124 16.49 -20.41 -2.85
CA GLU A 124 16.22 -20.62 -4.28
C GLU A 124 14.74 -20.94 -4.58
N ASP A 125 14.05 -21.67 -3.68
CA ASP A 125 12.62 -21.94 -3.80
C ASP A 125 11.74 -20.71 -3.45
N ILE A 126 12.23 -19.78 -2.62
CA ILE A 126 11.59 -18.50 -2.27
C ILE A 126 11.76 -17.51 -3.43
N ASP A 127 13.00 -17.32 -3.89
CA ASP A 127 13.35 -16.41 -4.98
C ASP A 127 12.67 -16.82 -6.32
N ALA A 128 12.28 -18.10 -6.44
CA ALA A 128 11.51 -18.62 -7.57
C ALA A 128 9.99 -18.34 -7.49
N ILE A 129 9.47 -17.79 -6.38
CA ILE A 129 8.07 -17.37 -6.26
C ILE A 129 7.93 -16.00 -6.94
N PRO A 130 7.08 -15.84 -7.96
CA PRO A 130 6.93 -14.57 -8.66
C PRO A 130 6.26 -13.52 -7.75
N THR A 131 6.79 -12.29 -7.78
CA THR A 131 6.15 -11.11 -7.17
C THR A 131 4.79 -10.85 -7.84
N PRO A 132 3.71 -10.53 -7.11
CA PRO A 132 3.59 -10.28 -5.67
C PRO A 132 3.24 -11.52 -4.81
N GLU A 133 3.25 -12.74 -5.38
CA GLU A 133 2.88 -13.97 -4.65
C GLU A 133 3.97 -14.44 -3.68
N ASN A 134 5.15 -13.81 -3.71
CA ASN A 134 6.28 -14.10 -2.85
C ASN A 134 6.03 -13.60 -1.41
N PRO A 135 5.88 -14.49 -0.40
CA PRO A 135 5.53 -14.09 0.97
C PRO A 135 6.67 -13.41 1.73
N GLU A 136 7.90 -13.39 1.19
CA GLU A 136 9.05 -12.70 1.77
C GLU A 136 9.23 -11.28 1.18
N ILE A 137 8.45 -10.90 0.16
CA ILE A 137 8.39 -9.53 -0.38
C ILE A 137 7.19 -8.83 0.23
N GLU A 138 7.43 -7.91 1.16
CA GLU A 138 6.40 -7.00 1.67
C GLU A 138 6.06 -5.99 0.57
N THR A 139 4.78 -5.94 0.17
CA THR A 139 4.28 -5.03 -0.87
C THR A 139 3.45 -3.92 -0.24
N TYR A 140 3.55 -2.72 -0.77
CA TYR A 140 2.80 -1.54 -0.30
C TYR A 140 1.39 -1.46 -0.91
N ASP A 141 0.82 -2.59 -1.38
CA ASP A 141 -0.54 -2.65 -1.91
C ASP A 141 -1.56 -2.24 -0.86
N TYR A 142 -2.32 -1.18 -1.15
CA TYR A 142 -3.33 -0.63 -0.26
C TYR A 142 -4.65 -0.46 -1.01
N PHE A 143 -5.65 -1.27 -0.67
CA PHE A 143 -6.99 -1.17 -1.27
C PHE A 143 -8.00 -0.65 -0.25
N THR A 144 -8.72 0.40 -0.64
CA THR A 144 -9.84 0.97 0.13
C THR A 144 -11.06 1.10 -0.78
N ALA A 145 -12.25 0.92 -0.21
CA ALA A 145 -13.47 1.35 -0.86
C ALA A 145 -13.50 2.89 -0.95
N ASN A 146 -14.23 3.44 -1.93
CA ASN A 146 -14.52 4.87 -2.01
C ASN A 146 -15.04 5.39 -0.65
N PRO A 147 -14.38 6.38 -0.02
CA PRO A 147 -14.79 6.90 1.28
C PRO A 147 -16.06 7.77 1.21
N MET A 148 -16.53 8.12 0.01
CA MET A 148 -17.69 8.98 -0.18
C MET A 148 -19.00 8.20 -0.03
N GLN A 149 -19.90 8.69 0.81
CA GLN A 149 -21.24 8.11 0.97
C GLN A 149 -22.14 8.63 -0.15
N ASP A 150 -22.83 7.71 -0.83
CA ASP A 150 -23.90 8.08 -1.77
C ASP A 150 -25.01 8.82 -1.00
N ASP A 151 -25.20 10.10 -1.34
CA ASP A 151 -26.22 10.98 -0.78
C ASP A 151 -27.52 10.99 -1.63
N GLY A 152 -27.60 10.10 -2.63
CA GLY A 152 -28.67 10.03 -3.62
C GLY A 152 -28.44 10.91 -4.85
N THR A 153 -27.25 11.50 -5.01
CA THR A 153 -26.86 12.24 -6.23
C THR A 153 -25.97 11.45 -7.18
N PHE A 154 -25.46 10.28 -6.76
CA PHE A 154 -24.58 9.45 -7.57
C PHE A 154 -25.35 8.90 -8.81
N PRO A 155 -24.65 8.58 -9.91
CA PRO A 155 -25.24 7.87 -11.04
C PRO A 155 -25.82 6.50 -10.62
N GLU A 156 -26.89 6.06 -11.28
CA GLU A 156 -27.33 4.66 -11.19
C GLU A 156 -26.32 3.78 -11.96
N ASP A 157 -25.84 2.70 -11.34
CA ASP A 157 -25.01 1.66 -11.98
C ASP A 157 -25.72 1.10 -13.23
N ASP A 158 -25.10 1.24 -14.40
CA ASP A 158 -25.62 0.76 -15.67
C ASP A 158 -25.24 -0.71 -15.98
N GLY A 159 -24.43 -1.32 -15.11
CA GLY A 159 -23.92 -2.68 -15.20
C GLY A 159 -22.67 -2.83 -16.06
N VAL A 160 -22.02 -1.74 -16.49
CA VAL A 160 -20.84 -1.74 -17.38
C VAL A 160 -19.65 -1.06 -16.69
N THR A 161 -18.73 -1.88 -16.16
CA THR A 161 -17.47 -1.35 -15.60
C THR A 161 -16.72 -0.51 -16.63
N THR A 162 -16.59 0.78 -16.34
CA THR A 162 -15.96 1.77 -17.21
C THR A 162 -14.81 2.44 -16.47
N VAL A 163 -13.64 2.39 -17.09
CA VAL A 163 -12.36 2.79 -16.52
C VAL A 163 -11.71 3.88 -17.35
N VAL A 164 -11.13 4.88 -16.69
CA VAL A 164 -10.31 5.92 -17.31
C VAL A 164 -8.86 5.78 -16.84
N CYS A 165 -7.88 5.85 -17.73
CA CYS A 165 -6.45 5.77 -17.41
C CYS A 165 -5.74 7.08 -17.73
N PHE A 166 -5.14 7.71 -16.72
CA PHE A 166 -4.22 8.85 -16.84
C PHE A 166 -2.80 8.42 -16.51
N GLY A 167 -1.79 9.11 -17.05
CA GLY A 167 -0.40 8.72 -16.88
C GLY A 167 0.49 9.10 -18.06
N ASN A 168 1.69 8.51 -18.09
CA ASN A 168 2.65 8.63 -19.17
C ASN A 168 2.96 7.27 -19.84
N ALA A 169 4.22 6.94 -20.11
CA ALA A 169 4.61 5.84 -21.00
C ALA A 169 4.05 4.45 -20.65
N PRO A 170 3.89 4.00 -19.38
CA PRO A 170 3.32 2.70 -19.06
C PRO A 170 1.93 2.45 -19.67
N PHE A 171 1.15 3.51 -19.86
CA PHE A 171 -0.15 3.48 -20.53
C PHE A 171 -0.11 4.08 -21.96
N ALA A 172 0.81 5.00 -22.27
CA ALA A 172 0.90 5.64 -23.57
C ALA A 172 1.68 4.83 -24.63
N ASP A 173 2.59 3.95 -24.21
CA ASP A 173 3.38 3.13 -25.11
C ASP A 173 2.53 2.05 -25.80
N ASP A 174 2.72 1.93 -27.12
CA ASP A 174 1.95 1.05 -27.99
C ASP A 174 0.42 1.21 -27.82
N LYS A 175 -0.08 2.37 -27.36
CA LYS A 175 -1.48 2.64 -26.95
C LYS A 175 -2.57 2.02 -27.82
N ASP A 176 -2.44 2.13 -29.15
CA ASP A 176 -3.40 1.62 -30.14
C ASP A 176 -3.25 0.11 -30.45
N SER A 177 -2.34 -0.60 -29.76
CA SER A 177 -2.05 -2.03 -29.93
C SER A 177 -2.88 -2.91 -29.01
N ASP A 178 -3.21 -4.12 -29.46
CA ASP A 178 -3.77 -5.20 -28.64
C ASP A 178 -2.82 -5.64 -27.49
N SER A 179 -1.56 -5.19 -27.49
CA SER A 179 -0.52 -5.49 -26.49
C SER A 179 -0.13 -4.31 -25.58
N SER A 180 -0.88 -3.20 -25.61
CA SER A 180 -0.74 -2.13 -24.61
C SER A 180 -1.30 -2.59 -23.26
N VAL A 181 -0.86 -1.96 -22.16
CA VAL A 181 -1.33 -2.30 -20.81
C VAL A 181 -2.86 -2.17 -20.72
N CYS A 182 -3.41 -1.06 -21.20
CA CYS A 182 -4.85 -0.82 -21.19
C CYS A 182 -5.64 -1.81 -22.06
N SER A 183 -5.13 -2.19 -23.24
CA SER A 183 -5.79 -3.18 -24.11
C SER A 183 -5.83 -4.58 -23.49
N LEU A 184 -4.72 -5.00 -22.85
CA LEU A 184 -4.64 -6.26 -22.13
C LEU A 184 -5.61 -6.27 -20.93
N PHE A 185 -5.58 -5.21 -20.11
CA PHE A 185 -6.49 -5.04 -18.98
C PHE A 185 -7.97 -5.01 -19.41
N ALA A 186 -8.32 -4.26 -20.47
CA ALA A 186 -9.70 -4.20 -21.00
C ALA A 186 -10.21 -5.57 -21.44
N LYS A 187 -9.36 -6.37 -22.08
CA LYS A 187 -9.70 -7.72 -22.54
C LYS A 187 -9.96 -8.69 -21.38
N ASP A 188 -9.13 -8.66 -20.35
CA ASP A 188 -9.20 -9.61 -19.24
C ASP A 188 -10.29 -9.23 -18.22
N SER A 189 -10.45 -7.94 -17.92
CA SER A 189 -11.57 -7.40 -17.11
C SER A 189 -12.92 -7.45 -17.84
N ARG A 190 -12.91 -7.25 -19.16
CA ARG A 190 -14.07 -6.92 -20.01
C ARG A 190 -14.68 -5.55 -19.71
N ALA A 191 -13.92 -4.66 -19.07
CA ALA A 191 -14.29 -3.26 -18.85
C ALA A 191 -14.22 -2.44 -20.16
N VAL A 192 -14.98 -1.35 -20.21
CA VAL A 192 -14.75 -0.28 -21.20
C VAL A 192 -13.59 0.57 -20.68
N VAL A 193 -12.51 0.71 -21.44
CA VAL A 193 -11.29 1.41 -20.98
C VAL A 193 -10.97 2.58 -21.90
N TYR A 194 -11.04 3.80 -21.34
CA TYR A 194 -10.61 5.03 -21.99
C TYR A 194 -9.21 5.40 -21.53
N ASN A 195 -8.23 5.26 -22.42
CA ASN A 195 -6.85 5.62 -22.13
C ASN A 195 -6.59 7.08 -22.58
N TYR A 196 -6.27 7.96 -21.63
CA TYR A 196 -5.86 9.34 -21.87
C TYR A 196 -4.45 9.65 -21.37
N ALA A 197 -3.62 8.62 -21.18
CA ALA A 197 -2.20 8.79 -20.93
C ALA A 197 -1.47 9.47 -22.10
N ILE A 198 -0.41 10.21 -21.77
CA ILE A 198 0.33 11.13 -22.65
C ILE A 198 1.82 10.85 -22.48
N ALA A 199 2.46 10.35 -23.54
CA ALA A 199 3.91 10.14 -23.57
C ALA A 199 4.66 11.46 -23.30
N ASP A 200 5.84 11.36 -22.70
CA ASP A 200 6.69 12.49 -22.29
C ASP A 200 6.05 13.47 -21.27
N SER A 201 4.89 13.14 -20.69
CA SER A 201 4.32 13.91 -19.58
C SER A 201 4.90 13.47 -18.23
N LEU A 202 4.98 14.43 -17.31
CA LEU A 202 5.40 14.23 -15.92
C LEU A 202 4.20 14.35 -14.97
N LEU A 203 4.33 13.76 -13.79
CA LEU A 203 3.36 13.93 -12.71
C LEU A 203 3.41 15.37 -12.19
N ALA A 204 4.62 15.90 -11.93
CA ALA A 204 4.82 17.31 -11.57
C ALA A 204 4.75 18.25 -12.79
N ALA A 205 4.38 19.52 -12.55
CA ALA A 205 4.63 20.62 -13.48
C ALA A 205 6.03 21.23 -13.24
N HIS A 206 6.64 21.84 -14.25
CA HIS A 206 7.86 22.62 -14.07
C HIS A 206 7.56 23.98 -13.44
N GLU A 207 6.50 24.65 -13.90
CA GLU A 207 6.12 26.01 -13.49
C GLU A 207 4.71 26.09 -12.91
N ASN A 208 4.55 26.92 -11.89
CA ASN A 208 3.25 27.32 -11.34
C ASN A 208 3.25 28.82 -11.04
N PRO A 209 2.42 29.64 -11.74
CA PRO A 209 1.44 29.24 -12.74
C PRO A 209 2.06 28.72 -14.05
N PHE A 210 1.27 27.92 -14.78
CA PHE A 210 1.58 27.44 -16.15
C PHE A 210 2.20 28.53 -17.04
N THR A 211 3.21 28.13 -17.81
CA THR A 211 3.83 28.97 -18.85
C THR A 211 3.99 28.20 -20.16
N THR A 212 3.99 28.91 -21.29
CA THR A 212 4.21 28.32 -22.61
C THR A 212 5.68 27.96 -22.91
N ASP A 213 6.61 28.27 -21.99
CA ASP A 213 8.01 27.82 -22.03
C ASP A 213 8.14 26.33 -21.69
N TYR A 214 7.21 25.78 -20.89
CA TYR A 214 7.06 24.35 -20.58
C TYR A 214 5.66 23.85 -21.00
N PRO A 215 5.36 23.74 -22.30
CA PRO A 215 4.00 23.45 -22.76
C PRO A 215 3.48 22.07 -22.36
N MET A 216 4.37 21.12 -22.03
CA MET A 216 3.99 19.81 -21.50
C MET A 216 3.35 19.90 -20.10
N ASP A 217 3.58 20.98 -19.34
CA ASP A 217 2.93 21.19 -18.03
C ASP A 217 1.41 21.22 -18.15
N ALA A 218 0.85 21.67 -19.29
CA ALA A 218 -0.60 21.65 -19.50
C ALA A 218 -1.22 20.23 -19.45
N PHE A 219 -0.37 19.21 -19.56
CA PHE A 219 -0.71 17.79 -19.57
C PHE A 219 -0.19 17.04 -18.31
N SER A 220 0.46 17.73 -17.37
CA SER A 220 0.74 17.15 -16.05
C SER A 220 -0.58 16.90 -15.31
N PHE A 221 -0.59 15.94 -14.37
CA PHE A 221 -1.83 15.39 -13.83
C PHE A 221 -2.78 16.45 -13.26
N SER A 222 -2.32 17.29 -12.32
CA SER A 222 -3.14 18.35 -11.72
C SER A 222 -3.63 19.40 -12.73
N TYR A 223 -2.82 19.75 -13.72
CA TYR A 223 -3.20 20.73 -14.74
C TYR A 223 -4.20 20.15 -15.74
N LEU A 224 -4.01 18.92 -16.21
CA LEU A 224 -4.98 18.23 -17.06
C LEU A 224 -6.34 18.06 -16.34
N ILE A 225 -6.33 17.55 -15.11
CA ILE A 225 -7.56 17.36 -14.32
C ILE A 225 -8.25 18.70 -14.01
N SER A 226 -7.52 19.76 -13.66
CA SER A 226 -8.13 21.07 -13.41
C SER A 226 -8.79 21.66 -14.66
N SER A 227 -8.20 21.47 -15.85
CA SER A 227 -8.82 21.85 -17.12
C SER A 227 -10.05 20.99 -17.46
N LEU A 228 -10.00 19.67 -17.23
CA LEU A 228 -11.13 18.76 -17.38
C LEU A 228 -12.33 19.17 -16.51
N VAL A 229 -12.11 19.27 -15.19
CA VAL A 229 -13.16 19.54 -14.19
C VAL A 229 -13.79 20.93 -14.37
N SER A 230 -13.02 21.93 -14.79
CA SER A 230 -13.53 23.27 -15.09
C SER A 230 -14.19 23.37 -16.47
N GLY A 231 -13.91 22.45 -17.38
CA GLY A 231 -14.20 22.56 -18.81
C GLY A 231 -13.37 23.62 -19.54
N ASP A 232 -12.36 24.22 -18.90
CA ASP A 232 -11.52 25.26 -19.49
C ASP A 232 -10.33 24.68 -20.24
N LYS A 233 -10.45 24.68 -21.58
CA LYS A 233 -9.41 24.24 -22.51
C LYS A 233 -8.32 25.29 -22.78
N THR A 234 -8.41 26.51 -22.26
CA THR A 234 -7.47 27.62 -22.59
C THR A 234 -6.00 27.21 -22.40
N ARG A 235 -5.68 26.52 -21.30
CA ARG A 235 -4.31 26.03 -21.02
C ARG A 235 -3.80 25.05 -22.08
N LEU A 236 -4.67 24.14 -22.54
CA LEU A 236 -4.35 23.15 -23.57
C LEU A 236 -4.17 23.84 -24.93
N GLU A 237 -5.05 24.78 -25.27
CA GLU A 237 -4.99 25.57 -26.51
C GLU A 237 -3.70 26.42 -26.58
N GLU A 238 -3.29 27.04 -25.48
CA GLU A 238 -2.03 27.78 -25.37
C GLU A 238 -0.80 26.86 -25.53
N ALA A 239 -0.81 25.68 -24.90
CA ALA A 239 0.26 24.70 -25.05
C ALA A 239 0.39 24.18 -26.50
N TYR A 240 -0.73 23.81 -27.15
CA TYR A 240 -0.72 23.41 -28.56
C TYR A 240 -0.19 24.49 -29.50
N ALA A 241 -0.41 25.77 -29.16
CA ALA A 241 0.05 26.89 -29.95
C ALA A 241 1.55 27.21 -29.79
N SER A 242 2.19 26.79 -28.68
CA SER A 242 3.62 26.99 -28.45
C SER A 242 4.50 25.77 -28.74
N MET A 243 3.94 24.56 -28.80
CA MET A 243 4.66 23.35 -29.22
C MET A 243 5.14 23.44 -30.68
N GLU A 244 6.42 23.17 -30.94
CA GLU A 244 6.96 23.05 -32.30
C GLU A 244 6.36 21.84 -33.03
N ASN A 245 6.19 20.72 -32.31
CA ASN A 245 5.57 19.49 -32.81
C ASN A 245 4.58 18.99 -31.76
N VAL A 246 3.28 19.09 -32.03
CA VAL A 246 2.25 18.47 -31.18
C VAL A 246 2.27 16.95 -31.42
N PRO A 247 2.35 16.10 -30.37
CA PRO A 247 2.31 14.65 -30.51
C PRO A 247 1.07 14.17 -31.29
N THR A 248 1.26 13.15 -32.13
CA THR A 248 0.19 12.67 -33.02
C THR A 248 -0.95 12.09 -32.19
N GLY A 249 -2.18 12.50 -32.48
CA GLY A 249 -3.39 12.06 -31.77
C GLY A 249 -3.68 12.81 -30.46
N LEU A 250 -2.74 13.58 -29.90
CA LEU A 250 -2.92 14.24 -28.59
C LEU A 250 -4.14 15.16 -28.55
N GLN A 251 -4.33 16.02 -29.55
CA GLN A 251 -5.52 16.90 -29.62
C GLN A 251 -6.83 16.12 -29.67
N SER A 252 -6.88 15.04 -30.47
CA SER A 252 -8.08 14.20 -30.59
C SER A 252 -8.38 13.44 -29.30
N SER A 253 -7.34 12.93 -28.62
CA SER A 253 -7.42 12.30 -27.31
C SER A 253 -8.00 13.25 -26.25
N MET A 254 -7.55 14.52 -26.23
CA MET A 254 -8.09 15.52 -25.30
C MET A 254 -9.50 15.99 -25.69
N ASP A 255 -9.84 16.06 -26.98
CA ASP A 255 -11.20 16.36 -27.41
C ASP A 255 -12.18 15.24 -27.03
N GLU A 256 -11.75 13.97 -27.09
CA GLU A 256 -12.52 12.82 -26.61
C GLU A 256 -12.68 12.82 -25.10
N LEU A 257 -11.60 13.05 -24.33
CA LEU A 257 -11.64 13.19 -22.86
C LEU A 257 -12.66 14.24 -22.39
N PHE A 258 -12.68 15.42 -23.02
CA PHE A 258 -13.63 16.48 -22.69
C PHE A 258 -15.06 16.23 -23.23
N SER A 259 -15.25 15.19 -24.02
CA SER A 259 -16.57 14.74 -24.52
C SER A 259 -17.11 13.53 -23.75
N LEU A 260 -16.31 12.90 -22.89
CA LEU A 260 -16.69 11.74 -22.09
C LEU A 260 -17.66 12.14 -20.97
N ASP A 261 -18.75 11.40 -20.81
CA ASP A 261 -19.65 11.56 -19.67
C ASP A 261 -19.09 10.85 -18.44
N PHE A 262 -18.41 11.58 -17.57
CA PHE A 262 -17.87 11.04 -16.31
C PHE A 262 -18.93 10.47 -15.36
N ARG A 263 -20.23 10.66 -15.61
CA ARG A 263 -21.30 9.93 -14.90
C ARG A 263 -21.34 8.44 -15.22
N THR A 264 -20.70 7.99 -16.30
CA THR A 264 -20.59 6.57 -16.65
C THR A 264 -19.26 5.96 -16.23
N VAL A 265 -18.37 6.71 -15.58
CA VAL A 265 -17.05 6.22 -15.16
C VAL A 265 -17.14 5.71 -13.73
N ASP A 266 -16.68 4.47 -13.50
CA ASP A 266 -16.60 3.88 -12.16
C ASP A 266 -15.24 4.08 -11.52
N MET A 267 -14.16 4.02 -12.33
CA MET A 267 -12.80 3.95 -11.82
C MET A 267 -11.79 4.74 -12.65
N VAL A 268 -10.87 5.42 -11.97
CA VAL A 268 -9.71 6.10 -12.56
C VAL A 268 -8.43 5.42 -12.10
N TYR A 269 -7.59 5.04 -13.06
CA TYR A 269 -6.19 4.64 -12.81
C TYR A 269 -5.25 5.79 -13.14
N ILE A 270 -4.23 5.98 -12.31
CA ILE A 270 -3.17 6.97 -12.47
C ILE A 270 -1.85 6.21 -12.39
N MET A 271 -1.02 6.26 -13.44
CA MET A 271 0.33 5.66 -13.41
C MET A 271 1.33 6.53 -14.15
N TYR A 272 2.34 7.02 -13.45
CA TYR A 272 3.52 7.64 -14.03
C TYR A 272 4.73 6.72 -13.81
N ASP A 273 5.65 6.69 -14.77
CA ASP A 273 6.93 5.98 -14.64
C ASP A 273 7.98 6.82 -13.89
N GLY A 274 9.21 6.31 -13.82
CA GLY A 274 10.35 7.00 -13.20
C GLY A 274 10.82 8.29 -13.89
N SER A 275 10.11 8.83 -14.89
CA SER A 275 10.51 10.07 -15.58
C SER A 275 10.69 11.25 -14.63
N ASP A 276 9.80 11.44 -13.65
CA ASP A 276 9.91 12.54 -12.67
C ASP A 276 11.21 12.46 -11.84
N TYR A 277 11.72 11.26 -11.56
CA TYR A 277 13.02 11.07 -10.91
C TYR A 277 14.19 11.38 -11.85
N LEU A 278 14.11 10.90 -13.11
CA LEU A 278 15.15 11.06 -14.13
C LEU A 278 15.30 12.52 -14.60
N GLU A 279 14.19 13.26 -14.68
CA GLU A 279 14.15 14.69 -15.05
C GLU A 279 14.28 15.64 -13.84
N ASN A 280 14.44 15.10 -12.62
CA ASN A 280 14.62 15.85 -11.37
C ASN A 280 13.42 16.72 -10.95
N SER A 281 12.18 16.27 -11.21
CA SER A 281 10.96 16.89 -10.65
C SER A 281 11.07 17.06 -9.13
N MET A 282 10.52 18.15 -8.60
CA MET A 282 10.44 18.33 -7.15
C MET A 282 9.45 17.32 -6.55
N ILE A 283 9.66 16.92 -5.29
CA ILE A 283 9.06 15.69 -4.75
C ILE A 283 7.84 15.99 -3.85
N TYR A 284 8.06 16.69 -2.74
CA TYR A 284 7.00 17.05 -1.79
C TYR A 284 7.34 18.36 -1.06
N HIS A 285 6.33 18.99 -0.45
CA HIS A 285 6.53 20.16 0.41
C HIS A 285 5.44 20.25 1.48
N ASP A 286 5.82 20.08 2.75
CA ASP A 286 4.87 19.84 3.86
C ASP A 286 3.85 20.98 4.09
N GLN A 287 4.24 22.24 3.83
CA GLN A 287 3.38 23.42 4.06
C GLN A 287 2.47 23.79 2.87
N ILE A 288 2.70 23.22 1.68
CA ILE A 288 1.90 23.45 0.46
C ILE A 288 1.67 22.11 -0.27
N PRO A 289 0.94 21.17 0.36
CA PRO A 289 0.84 19.77 -0.08
C PRO A 289 0.00 19.57 -1.36
N ASP A 290 -0.49 20.65 -1.97
CA ASP A 290 -1.25 20.67 -3.24
C ASP A 290 -0.55 21.49 -4.35
N GLU A 291 0.71 21.90 -4.16
CA GLU A 291 1.49 22.66 -5.14
C GLU A 291 1.86 21.79 -6.37
N PRO A 292 1.36 22.09 -7.59
CA PRO A 292 1.55 21.29 -8.80
C PRO A 292 3.00 20.99 -9.20
N ARG A 293 3.97 21.79 -8.72
CA ARG A 293 5.39 21.58 -9.01
C ARG A 293 6.05 20.42 -8.27
N TYR A 294 5.39 19.88 -7.25
CA TYR A 294 5.84 18.69 -6.53
C TYR A 294 5.04 17.45 -6.97
N ILE A 295 5.65 16.26 -7.11
CA ILE A 295 4.89 15.05 -7.51
C ILE A 295 3.73 14.77 -6.54
N ALA A 296 3.97 14.88 -5.23
CA ALA A 296 2.97 14.71 -4.18
C ALA A 296 1.89 15.80 -4.24
N GLY A 297 2.28 17.03 -4.61
CA GLY A 297 1.38 18.17 -4.73
C GLY A 297 0.47 18.07 -5.95
N SER A 298 1.01 17.73 -7.11
CA SER A 298 0.23 17.48 -8.33
C SER A 298 -0.73 16.30 -8.15
N LEU A 299 -0.26 15.21 -7.54
CA LEU A 299 -1.09 14.04 -7.27
C LEU A 299 -2.24 14.37 -6.28
N THR A 300 -1.95 15.06 -5.18
CA THR A 300 -2.96 15.55 -4.21
C THR A 300 -3.98 16.48 -4.87
N ALA A 301 -3.52 17.46 -5.65
CA ALA A 301 -4.38 18.44 -6.31
C ALA A 301 -5.31 17.77 -7.34
N GLY A 302 -4.78 16.87 -8.17
CA GLY A 302 -5.58 16.12 -9.16
C GLY A 302 -6.57 15.15 -8.51
N ILE A 303 -6.17 14.37 -7.50
CA ILE A 303 -7.07 13.48 -6.76
C ILE A 303 -8.18 14.28 -6.06
N THR A 304 -7.85 15.42 -5.46
CA THR A 304 -8.81 16.29 -4.79
C THR A 304 -9.81 16.89 -5.79
N ALA A 305 -9.34 17.34 -6.95
CA ALA A 305 -10.21 17.86 -8.01
C ALA A 305 -11.15 16.77 -8.57
N LEU A 306 -10.65 15.56 -8.83
CA LEU A 306 -11.47 14.42 -9.28
C LEU A 306 -12.56 14.09 -8.26
N ARG A 307 -12.22 13.90 -6.98
CA ARG A 307 -13.20 13.52 -5.93
C ARG A 307 -14.25 14.58 -5.69
N ASN A 308 -13.91 15.86 -5.82
CA ASN A 308 -14.86 16.96 -5.68
C ASN A 308 -15.84 17.05 -6.87
N ALA A 309 -15.41 16.64 -8.07
CA ALA A 309 -16.22 16.69 -9.29
C ALA A 309 -17.04 15.42 -9.55
N TYR A 310 -16.45 14.27 -9.25
CA TYR A 310 -16.96 12.93 -9.58
C TYR A 310 -16.88 12.01 -8.33
N PRO A 311 -17.61 12.32 -7.25
CA PRO A 311 -17.50 11.62 -5.96
C PRO A 311 -17.80 10.12 -5.98
N TRP A 312 -18.45 9.60 -7.03
CA TRP A 312 -18.72 8.17 -7.24
C TRP A 312 -17.51 7.38 -7.75
N VAL A 313 -16.53 8.05 -8.37
CA VAL A 313 -15.39 7.41 -9.04
C VAL A 313 -14.36 6.89 -8.02
N ASP A 314 -14.07 5.58 -8.06
CA ASP A 314 -12.91 5.02 -7.36
C ASP A 314 -11.62 5.51 -8.02
N ILE A 315 -10.59 5.79 -7.21
CA ILE A 315 -9.27 6.17 -7.71
C ILE A 315 -8.25 5.14 -7.26
N VAL A 316 -7.44 4.68 -8.21
CA VAL A 316 -6.30 3.79 -7.99
C VAL A 316 -5.04 4.48 -8.52
N VAL A 317 -4.12 4.82 -7.62
CA VAL A 317 -2.76 5.21 -7.96
C VAL A 317 -1.93 3.94 -8.16
N MET A 318 -1.11 3.91 -9.19
CA MET A 318 -0.17 2.83 -9.45
C MET A 318 1.22 3.44 -9.47
N SER A 319 2.11 2.91 -8.65
CA SER A 319 3.47 3.44 -8.55
C SER A 319 4.23 3.30 -9.87
N PRO A 320 5.33 4.05 -10.07
CA PRO A 320 6.33 3.70 -11.06
C PRO A 320 6.84 2.28 -10.82
N THR A 321 7.25 1.61 -11.90
CA THR A 321 8.12 0.43 -11.84
C THR A 321 9.55 0.86 -11.55
N PHE A 322 10.43 -0.09 -11.19
CA PHE A 322 11.85 0.21 -11.15
C PHE A 322 12.34 0.69 -12.53
N ALA A 323 13.18 1.71 -12.53
CA ALA A 323 13.84 2.27 -13.71
C ALA A 323 15.32 2.47 -13.39
N TYR A 324 16.21 2.19 -14.35
CA TYR A 324 17.63 2.44 -14.15
C TYR A 324 17.97 3.92 -14.39
N ALA A 325 18.82 4.48 -13.54
CA ALA A 325 19.49 5.73 -13.85
C ALA A 325 20.62 5.50 -14.86
N VAL A 326 21.05 6.56 -15.53
CA VAL A 326 22.10 6.50 -16.57
C VAL A 326 23.32 7.29 -16.10
N ASP A 327 24.47 6.63 -15.98
CA ASP A 327 25.72 7.28 -15.57
C ASP A 327 26.32 8.18 -16.67
N GLU A 328 27.37 8.93 -16.33
CA GLU A 328 28.11 9.81 -17.27
C GLU A 328 28.65 9.08 -18.54
N ASN A 329 28.75 7.75 -18.51
CA ASN A 329 29.25 6.91 -19.59
C ASN A 329 28.11 6.31 -20.44
N GLY A 330 26.85 6.60 -20.11
CA GLY A 330 25.67 6.00 -20.76
C GLY A 330 25.36 4.58 -20.27
N LYS A 331 25.86 4.18 -19.09
CA LYS A 331 25.62 2.86 -18.51
C LYS A 331 24.48 2.91 -17.50
N TYR A 332 23.59 1.92 -17.56
CA TYR A 332 22.55 1.72 -16.56
C TYR A 332 23.14 1.37 -15.19
N VAL A 333 22.63 2.05 -14.17
CA VAL A 333 22.97 1.91 -12.75
C VAL A 333 21.69 1.97 -11.90
N SER A 334 21.71 1.41 -10.70
CA SER A 334 20.58 1.47 -9.77
C SER A 334 20.16 2.93 -9.52
N SER A 335 18.87 3.22 -9.66
CA SER A 335 18.28 4.52 -9.34
C SER A 335 18.22 4.84 -7.85
N ASP A 336 18.50 3.86 -6.98
CA ASP A 336 18.61 4.10 -5.54
C ASP A 336 20.07 4.33 -5.11
N MET A 337 21.04 3.80 -5.87
CA MET A 337 22.46 4.13 -5.70
C MET A 337 22.83 5.46 -6.35
N GLN A 338 22.31 5.75 -7.55
CA GLN A 338 22.51 7.00 -8.24
C GLN A 338 21.57 8.05 -7.69
N LYS A 339 22.11 9.06 -6.99
CA LYS A 339 21.32 10.18 -6.50
C LYS A 339 21.08 11.21 -7.61
N ASN A 340 19.89 11.80 -7.61
CA ASN A 340 19.50 12.87 -8.54
C ASN A 340 19.85 14.26 -7.97
N GLU A 341 19.42 15.36 -8.61
CA GLU A 341 19.77 16.73 -8.15
C GLU A 341 19.29 17.07 -6.73
N TRP A 342 18.35 16.30 -6.16
CA TRP A 342 17.85 16.44 -4.79
C TRP A 342 18.55 15.52 -3.76
N ASP A 343 19.64 14.84 -4.15
CA ASP A 343 20.39 13.83 -3.38
C ASP A 343 19.59 12.56 -2.99
N VAL A 344 18.54 12.22 -3.75
CA VAL A 344 17.65 11.08 -3.47
C VAL A 344 17.59 10.07 -4.61
N GLY A 345 17.05 8.88 -4.30
CA GLY A 345 16.80 7.81 -5.27
C GLY A 345 15.34 7.72 -5.68
N LEU A 346 15.05 6.90 -6.70
CA LEU A 346 13.69 6.65 -7.20
C LEU A 346 12.76 6.09 -6.13
N SER A 347 13.27 5.32 -5.16
CA SER A 347 12.50 4.85 -4.00
C SER A 347 11.81 5.98 -3.21
N LEU A 348 12.36 7.19 -3.15
CA LEU A 348 11.66 8.31 -2.49
C LEU A 348 10.47 8.82 -3.30
N TYR A 349 10.55 8.81 -4.64
CA TYR A 349 9.44 9.18 -5.51
C TYR A 349 8.29 8.18 -5.33
N PHE A 350 8.61 6.88 -5.41
CA PHE A 350 7.70 5.79 -5.04
C PHE A 350 7.06 6.03 -3.66
N MET A 351 7.87 6.30 -2.64
CA MET A 351 7.37 6.40 -1.27
C MET A 351 6.42 7.59 -1.08
N LYS A 352 6.70 8.72 -1.76
CA LYS A 352 5.84 9.90 -1.73
C LYS A 352 4.56 9.74 -2.54
N GLU A 353 4.55 8.94 -3.60
CA GLU A 353 3.28 8.56 -4.26
C GLU A 353 2.41 7.67 -3.37
N TYR A 354 3.01 6.67 -2.69
CA TYR A 354 2.31 5.83 -1.71
C TYR A 354 1.72 6.65 -0.55
N GLU A 355 2.54 7.47 0.11
CA GLU A 355 2.09 8.34 1.20
C GLU A 355 0.97 9.27 0.74
N THR A 356 1.11 9.87 -0.45
CA THR A 356 0.08 10.74 -1.04
C THR A 356 -1.22 10.00 -1.30
N ALA A 357 -1.17 8.78 -1.85
CA ALA A 357 -2.36 7.96 -2.09
C ALA A 357 -3.07 7.57 -0.78
N PHE A 358 -2.29 7.18 0.23
CA PHE A 358 -2.77 6.83 1.57
C PHE A 358 -3.43 8.01 2.28
N ASP A 359 -2.77 9.18 2.32
CA ASP A 359 -3.31 10.40 2.94
C ASP A 359 -4.57 10.90 2.21
N ASN A 360 -4.59 10.76 0.88
CA ASN A 360 -5.78 11.01 0.08
C ASN A 360 -6.84 9.91 0.20
N ARG A 361 -6.60 8.78 0.88
CA ARG A 361 -7.56 7.66 1.02
C ARG A 361 -8.06 7.12 -0.32
N VAL A 362 -7.15 6.99 -1.27
CA VAL A 362 -7.38 6.30 -2.54
C VAL A 362 -6.59 5.00 -2.55
N SER A 363 -6.94 4.06 -3.43
CA SER A 363 -6.20 2.80 -3.51
C SER A 363 -4.83 3.00 -4.15
N PHE A 364 -3.86 2.18 -3.77
CA PHE A 364 -2.49 2.19 -4.28
C PHE A 364 -2.05 0.78 -4.69
N VAL A 365 -1.37 0.68 -5.84
CA VAL A 365 -0.71 -0.54 -6.32
C VAL A 365 0.79 -0.33 -6.36
N ASP A 366 1.52 -1.19 -5.66
CA ASP A 366 2.97 -1.21 -5.64
C ASP A 366 3.51 -1.98 -6.86
N ASN A 367 4.03 -1.25 -7.85
CA ASN A 367 4.73 -1.84 -8.98
C ASN A 367 6.26 -1.82 -8.81
N PHE A 368 6.79 -1.09 -7.83
CA PHE A 368 8.22 -0.86 -7.64
C PHE A 368 8.89 -2.01 -6.89
N TYR A 369 8.34 -2.38 -5.73
CA TYR A 369 8.73 -3.59 -5.01
C TYR A 369 7.79 -4.76 -5.35
N GLY A 370 6.49 -4.46 -5.54
CA GLY A 370 5.42 -5.45 -5.77
C GLY A 370 5.20 -5.92 -7.21
N ALA A 371 6.00 -5.49 -8.19
CA ALA A 371 5.93 -6.04 -9.55
C ALA A 371 7.29 -6.12 -10.24
N ILE A 372 7.90 -4.99 -10.61
CA ILE A 372 9.13 -4.92 -11.41
C ILE A 372 10.18 -4.16 -10.58
N HIS A 373 10.93 -4.91 -9.78
CA HIS A 373 12.01 -4.43 -8.91
C HIS A 373 13.40 -4.58 -9.57
N GLU A 374 14.44 -3.99 -8.95
CA GLU A 374 15.80 -3.86 -9.54
C GLU A 374 16.37 -5.16 -10.12
N ASP A 375 16.25 -6.28 -9.40
CA ASP A 375 16.85 -7.56 -9.77
C ASP A 375 16.27 -8.18 -11.04
N ILE A 376 15.03 -7.85 -11.38
CA ILE A 376 14.31 -8.42 -12.53
C ILE A 376 13.99 -7.39 -13.62
N ALA A 377 14.18 -6.08 -13.36
CA ALA A 377 13.75 -5.02 -14.28
C ALA A 377 14.33 -5.17 -15.70
N SER A 378 15.56 -5.68 -15.87
CA SER A 378 16.14 -5.96 -17.19
C SER A 378 15.34 -6.93 -18.06
N ASP A 379 14.52 -7.79 -17.46
CA ASP A 379 13.69 -8.77 -18.19
C ASP A 379 12.32 -8.19 -18.59
N TYR A 380 11.89 -7.10 -17.97
CA TYR A 380 10.57 -6.46 -18.17
C TYR A 380 10.63 -5.07 -18.83
N LEU A 381 11.83 -4.46 -18.94
CA LEU A 381 12.06 -3.21 -19.64
C LEU A 381 12.61 -3.41 -21.06
N THR A 382 12.43 -2.41 -21.92
CA THR A 382 13.03 -2.33 -23.26
C THR A 382 14.34 -1.54 -23.25
N ASP A 383 14.43 -0.56 -22.36
CA ASP A 383 15.60 0.29 -22.09
C ASP A 383 15.76 0.47 -20.56
N ASN A 384 16.04 1.68 -20.07
CA ASN A 384 16.12 1.96 -18.64
C ASN A 384 14.79 2.32 -17.97
N LEU A 385 13.70 2.46 -18.73
CA LEU A 385 12.42 3.01 -18.22
C LEU A 385 11.18 2.32 -18.82
N HIS A 386 11.17 2.09 -20.14
CA HIS A 386 9.96 1.72 -20.88
C HIS A 386 9.65 0.23 -20.81
N LEU A 387 8.38 -0.14 -20.60
CA LEU A 387 7.94 -1.53 -20.49
C LEU A 387 8.05 -2.30 -21.81
N ASN A 388 8.67 -3.48 -21.78
CA ASN A 388 8.59 -4.44 -22.87
C ASN A 388 7.26 -5.24 -22.82
N GLU A 389 7.05 -6.18 -23.76
CA GLU A 389 5.80 -6.95 -23.86
C GLU A 389 5.46 -7.74 -22.58
N GLU A 390 6.45 -8.31 -21.88
CA GLU A 390 6.23 -9.01 -20.61
C GLU A 390 5.98 -8.01 -19.46
N GLY A 391 6.67 -6.86 -19.47
CA GLY A 391 6.40 -5.76 -18.53
C GLY A 391 4.94 -5.31 -18.59
N ARG A 392 4.43 -5.10 -19.81
CA ARG A 392 3.03 -4.67 -20.02
C ARG A 392 2.02 -5.74 -19.61
N LYS A 393 2.32 -7.03 -19.79
CA LYS A 393 1.47 -8.13 -19.29
C LYS A 393 1.40 -8.15 -17.77
N LEU A 394 2.53 -7.97 -17.09
CA LEU A 394 2.60 -7.96 -15.63
C LEU A 394 1.80 -6.78 -15.05
N ILE A 395 2.00 -5.56 -15.56
CA ILE A 395 1.24 -4.39 -15.10
C ILE A 395 -0.26 -4.50 -15.41
N ALA A 396 -0.64 -5.00 -16.58
CA ALA A 396 -2.06 -5.26 -16.90
C ALA A 396 -2.70 -6.28 -15.94
N LYS A 397 -1.96 -7.31 -15.50
CA LYS A 397 -2.41 -8.23 -14.46
C LYS A 397 -2.59 -7.50 -13.12
N ARG A 398 -1.65 -6.66 -12.71
CA ARG A 398 -1.73 -5.87 -11.45
C ARG A 398 -2.96 -4.94 -11.45
N MET A 399 -3.29 -4.32 -12.59
CA MET A 399 -4.56 -3.56 -12.77
C MET A 399 -5.81 -4.44 -12.63
N TYR A 400 -5.80 -5.65 -13.18
CA TYR A 400 -6.93 -6.58 -13.05
C TYR A 400 -7.13 -7.07 -11.61
N ASP A 401 -6.04 -7.36 -10.91
CA ASP A 401 -6.06 -7.78 -9.51
C ASP A 401 -6.60 -6.65 -8.62
N SER A 402 -6.16 -5.40 -8.82
CA SER A 402 -6.62 -4.24 -8.05
C SER A 402 -8.07 -3.86 -8.33
N LEU A 403 -8.54 -3.90 -9.59
CA LEU A 403 -9.96 -3.77 -9.93
C LEU A 403 -10.79 -4.80 -9.15
N THR A 404 -10.35 -6.05 -9.15
CA THR A 404 -11.02 -7.15 -8.43
C THR A 404 -11.03 -6.91 -6.92
N ALA A 405 -9.94 -6.40 -6.34
CA ALA A 405 -9.84 -6.08 -4.93
C ALA A 405 -10.82 -4.96 -4.52
N VAL A 406 -10.81 -3.82 -5.21
CA VAL A 406 -11.68 -2.68 -4.92
C VAL A 406 -13.15 -3.05 -5.08
N GLN A 407 -13.52 -3.71 -6.18
CA GLN A 407 -14.89 -4.20 -6.39
C GLN A 407 -15.35 -5.23 -5.34
N ASN A 408 -14.44 -5.91 -4.65
CA ASN A 408 -14.80 -6.82 -3.56
C ASN A 408 -14.95 -6.11 -2.21
N LEU A 409 -14.30 -4.95 -2.02
CA LEU A 409 -14.52 -4.08 -0.85
C LEU A 409 -15.88 -3.38 -0.91
N GLN A 410 -16.32 -2.95 -2.10
CA GLN A 410 -17.64 -2.31 -2.31
C GLN A 410 -18.85 -3.23 -2.07
N LYS A 411 -18.65 -4.55 -2.01
CA LYS A 411 -19.70 -5.55 -1.81
C LYS A 411 -19.88 -5.96 -0.32
N GLN A 412 -19.10 -5.38 0.59
CA GLN A 412 -19.07 -5.69 2.02
C GLN A 412 -19.79 -4.63 2.85
#